data_AF-C3N201-F1
#
_entry.id   AF-C3N201-F1
#
_cell.length_a   1.000
_cell.length_b   1.000
_cell.length_c   1.000
_cell.angle_alpha   90.00
_cell.angle_beta   90.00
_cell.angle_gamma   90.00
#
_symmetry.space_group_name_H-M   'P 1'
#
loop_
_entity.id
_entity.type
_entity.pdbx_description
1 polymer ?
#
loop_
_entity_poly.entity_id
_entity_poly.type
_entity_poly.pdbx_seq_one_letter_code
_entity_poly.pdbx_strand_id
1 'polypeptide(L)' 'MKPHIRKGGKPGKETYYLNIPREIVTSLDIKPNDEFELKVEKSGDEIVLCYKRVKK' A
#
# COMPACT_ATOMS: atom_id res chain seq x y z
N MET A 1 11.25 -4.16 0.05
CA MET A 1 9.96 -4.86 0.26
C MET A 1 9.57 -5.52 -1.06
N LYS A 2 9.29 -6.83 -1.12
CA LYS A 2 8.86 -7.47 -2.37
C LYS A 2 7.33 -7.31 -2.50
N PRO A 3 6.80 -6.73 -3.60
CA PRO A 3 5.36 -6.62 -3.78
C PRO A 3 4.74 -8.00 -3.92
N HIS A 4 3.56 -8.18 -3.32
CA HIS A 4 2.76 -9.38 -3.55
C HIS A 4 1.99 -9.20 -4.85
N ILE A 5 2.17 -10.12 -5.79
CA ILE A 5 1.54 -10.05 -7.11
C ILE A 5 0.39 -11.05 -7.13
N ARG A 6 -0.83 -10.54 -7.32
CA ARG A 6 -1.97 -11.39 -7.72
C ARG A 6 -2.16 -11.27 -9.22
N LYS A 7 -2.04 -12.41 -9.91
CA LYS A 7 -2.43 -12.53 -11.31
C LYS A 7 -3.95 -12.40 -11.39
N GLY A 8 -4.44 -11.38 -12.08
CA GLY A 8 -5.87 -11.26 -12.36
C GLY A 8 -6.34 -12.35 -13.32
N GLY A 9 -7.66 -12.51 -13.43
CA GLY A 9 -8.27 -13.53 -14.31
C GLY A 9 -8.04 -13.32 -15.81
N LYS A 10 -7.38 -12.23 -16.25
CA LYS A 10 -7.04 -11.95 -17.64
C LYS A 10 -5.55 -11.57 -17.77
N PRO A 11 -4.85 -12.03 -18.82
CA PRO A 11 -3.48 -11.61 -19.11
C PRO A 11 -3.35 -10.08 -19.18
N GLY A 12 -2.29 -9.53 -18.59
CA GLY A 12 -2.04 -8.08 -18.55
C GLY A 12 -2.75 -7.30 -17.44
N LYS A 13 -3.59 -7.96 -16.62
CA LYS A 13 -4.17 -7.36 -15.41
C LYS A 13 -3.54 -7.96 -14.17
N GLU A 14 -2.35 -7.48 -13.82
CA GLU A 14 -1.69 -7.84 -12.58
C GLU A 14 -2.04 -6.82 -11.49
N THR A 15 -2.39 -7.31 -10.30
CA THR A 15 -2.60 -6.45 -9.14
C THR A 15 -1.42 -6.58 -8.20
N TYR A 16 -0.81 -5.45 -7.89
CA TYR A 16 0.34 -5.34 -7.01
C TYR A 16 -0.12 -4.85 -5.64
N TYR A 17 0.30 -5.56 -4.59
CA TYR A 17 0.03 -5.22 -3.21
C TYR A 17 1.34 -5.01 -2.45
N LEU A 18 1.32 -4.05 -1.54
CA LEU A 18 2.41 -3.80 -0.60
C LEU A 18 1.96 -4.25 0.79
N ASN A 19 2.65 -5.25 1.34
CA ASN A 19 2.35 -5.72 2.70
C ASN A 19 2.84 -4.70 3.73
N ILE A 20 1.98 -4.41 4.70
CA ILE A 20 2.37 -3.64 5.89
C ILE A 20 2.94 -4.64 6.92
N PRO A 21 4.18 -4.44 7.41
CA PRO A 21 4.76 -5.29 8.46
C PRO A 21 3.86 -5.42 9.68
N ARG A 22 3.78 -6.63 10.25
CA ARG A 22 2.90 -6.94 11.38
C ARG A 22 3.11 -6.01 12.58
N GLU A 23 4.36 -5.69 12.89
CA GLU A 23 4.72 -4.79 13.99
C GLU A 23 4.10 -3.39 13.82
N ILE A 24 4.10 -2.85 12.60
CA ILE A 24 3.49 -1.55 12.26
C ILE A 24 1.98 -1.61 12.38
N VAL A 25 1.37 -2.70 11.90
CA VAL A 25 -0.09 -2.92 12.03
C VAL A 25 -0.50 -2.91 13.50
N THR A 26 0.26 -3.60 14.35
CA THR A 26 -0.03 -3.66 15.80
C THR A 26 0.26 -2.35 16.51
N SER A 27 1.35 -1.65 16.18
CA SER A 27 1.74 -0.42 16.88
C SER A 27 0.84 0.76 16.53
N LEU A 28 0.33 0.82 15.29
CA LEU A 28 -0.52 1.90 14.79
C LEU A 28 -2.03 1.56 14.85
N ASP A 29 -2.38 0.39 15.38
CA ASP A 29 -3.74 -0.14 15.42
C ASP A 29 -4.47 0.00 14.08
N ILE A 30 -3.83 -0.50 13.02
CA ILE A 30 -4.39 -0.48 11.66
C ILE A 30 -5.47 -1.56 11.57
N LYS A 31 -6.67 -1.14 11.20
CA LYS A 31 -7.84 -2.01 11.03
C LYS A 31 -8.19 -2.17 9.55
N PRO A 32 -8.82 -3.28 9.15
CA PRO A 32 -9.23 -3.51 7.77
C PRO A 32 -10.20 -2.46 7.19
N ASN A 33 -10.92 -1.74 8.06
CA ASN A 33 -11.88 -0.69 7.70
C ASN A 33 -11.29 0.72 7.74
N ASP A 34 -9.99 0.87 8.00
CA ASP A 34 -9.32 2.16 7.90
C ASP A 34 -9.26 2.63 6.45
N GLU A 35 -9.52 3.91 6.25
CA GLU A 35 -9.38 4.56 4.94
C GLU A 35 -7.98 5.19 4.84
N PHE A 36 -7.33 4.99 3.70
CA PHE A 36 -6.03 5.58 3.39
C PHE A 36 -6.10 6.35 2.08
N GLU A 37 -5.59 7.58 2.08
CA GLU A 37 -5.35 8.37 0.88
C GLU A 37 -3.95 8.01 0.35
N LEU A 38 -3.86 7.62 -0.93
CA LEU A 38 -2.60 7.39 -1.63
C LEU A 38 -2.17 8.66 -2.36
N LYS A 39 -0.94 9.11 -2.09
CA LYS A 39 -0.25 10.14 -2.85
C LYS A 39 1.01 9.58 -3.49
N VAL A 40 1.26 9.97 -4.73
CA VAL A 40 2.48 9.62 -5.46
C VAL A 40 3.36 10.85 -5.48
N GLU A 41 4.55 10.73 -4.90
CA GLU A 41 5.53 11.80 -4.81
C GLU A 41 6.83 11.39 -5.52
N LYS A 42 7.62 12.38 -5.93
CA LYS A 42 8.96 12.16 -6.47
C LYS A 42 9.99 12.69 -5.46
N SER A 43 10.89 11.83 -5.02
CA SER A 43 12.02 12.20 -4.15
C SER A 43 13.31 11.98 -4.93
N GLY A 44 13.83 13.05 -5.54
CA GLY A 44 14.94 12.96 -6.49
C GLY A 44 14.54 12.20 -7.76
N ASP A 45 15.14 11.03 -7.97
CA ASP A 45 14.83 10.12 -9.08
C ASP A 45 13.98 8.91 -8.67
N GLU A 46 13.56 8.85 -7.41
CA GLU A 46 12.71 7.78 -6.89
C GLU A 46 11.24 8.20 -6.85
N ILE A 47 10.36 7.25 -7.15
CA ILE A 47 8.92 7.38 -6.96
C ILE A 47 8.59 6.83 -5.57
N VAL A 48 7.86 7.62 -4.79
CA VAL A 48 7.42 7.25 -3.43
C VAL A 48 5.90 7.16 -3.40
N LEU A 49 5.39 6.06 -2.83
CA LEU A 49 3.95 5.83 -2.61
C LEU A 49 3.61 6.10 -1.14
N CYS A 50 2.97 7.23 -0.89
CA CYS A 50 2.65 7.72 0.45
C CYS A 50 1.20 7.36 0.81
N TYR A 51 1.00 6.44 1.75
CA TYR A 51 -0.33 6.05 2.27
C TYR A 51 -0.62 6.77 3.59
N LYS A 52 -1.54 7.74 3.57
CA LYS A 52 -1.93 8.52 4.75
C LYS A 52 -3.28 8.04 5.29
N ARG A 53 -3.34 7.60 6.55
CA ARG A 53 -4.60 7.24 7.21
C ARG A 53 -5.51 8.48 7.32
N VAL A 54 -6.74 8.36 6.82
CA VAL A 54 -7.78 9.38 6.92
C VAL A 54 -8.64 9.04 8.13
N LYS A 55 -8.74 9.95 9.10
CA LYS A 55 -9.73 9.84 10.18
C LYS A 55 -10.98 10.57 9.71
N LYS A 56 -12.13 9.90 9.74
CA LYS A 56 -13.44 10.56 9.67
C LYS A 56 -13.74 11.25 11.00
#